data_AF-A0A441YH15-F1
#
_entry.id   AF-A0A441YH15-F1
#
_cell.length_a   1.000
_cell.length_b   1.000
_cell.length_c   1.000
_cell.angle_alpha   90.00
_cell.angle_beta   90.00
_cell.angle_gamma   90.00
#
_symmetry.space_group_name_H-M   'P 1'
#
loop_
_entity.id
_entity.type
_entity.pdbx_description
1 polymer ?
#
loop_
_entity_poly.entity_id
_entity_poly.type
_entity_poly.pdbx_seq_one_letter_code
_entity_poly.pdbx_strand_id
1 'polypeptide(L)'
;VLRGVVIPAAGGDTIWSNTHAAYENLPAPLKILADNLWAIHSNAYDYAAVRPRATAEEKRHFEEVFTSTIYETEHPVVRVHPETGEKSLLLGNFVQRLVGLSKSDS
;
A
#
# COMPACT_ATOMS: atom_id res chain seq x y z
N VAL A 1 -5.17 16.50 -4.27
CA VAL A 1 -5.52 17.01 -5.62
C VAL A 1 -4.33 16.76 -6.54
N LEU A 2 -4.53 16.17 -7.72
CA LEU A 2 -3.48 15.90 -8.71
C LEU A 2 -3.79 16.68 -10.00
N ARG A 3 -2.77 17.24 -10.66
CA ARG A 3 -2.89 17.99 -11.92
C ARG A 3 -1.80 17.56 -12.89
N GLY A 4 -2.16 17.18 -14.11
CA GLY A 4 -1.21 16.89 -15.18
C GLY A 4 -0.50 18.14 -15.69
N VAL A 5 0.82 18.08 -15.85
CA VAL A 5 1.64 19.15 -16.46
C VAL A 5 1.98 18.80 -17.90
N VAL A 6 2.38 17.55 -18.13
CA VAL A 6 2.64 16.97 -19.45
C VAL A 6 1.89 15.64 -19.52
N ILE A 7 1.10 15.44 -20.58
CA ILE A 7 0.23 14.27 -20.75
C ILE A 7 0.50 13.70 -22.15
N PRO A 8 0.73 12.37 -22.30
CA PRO A 8 0.97 11.76 -23.60
C PRO A 8 -0.28 11.83 -24.48
N ALA A 9 -0.09 11.71 -25.80
CA ALA A 9 -1.20 11.74 -26.76
C ALA A 9 -2.16 10.54 -26.62
N ALA A 10 -1.69 9.42 -26.07
CA ALA A 10 -2.49 8.24 -25.76
C ALA A 10 -1.87 7.47 -24.57
N GLY A 11 -2.73 6.79 -23.79
CA GLY A 11 -2.35 6.10 -22.56
C GLY A 11 -2.03 7.05 -21.40
N GLY A 12 -1.41 6.52 -20.34
CA GLY A 12 -1.11 7.29 -19.12
C GLY A 12 -2.27 7.37 -18.11
N ASP A 13 -3.24 6.46 -18.24
CA ASP A 13 -4.41 6.42 -17.36
C ASP A 13 -4.02 6.21 -15.90
N THR A 14 -4.75 6.87 -15.00
CA THR A 14 -4.72 6.58 -13.57
C THR A 14 -6.01 5.87 -13.20
N ILE A 15 -5.88 4.73 -12.51
CA ILE A 15 -7.01 3.93 -12.07
C ILE A 15 -7.06 3.97 -10.54
N TRP A 16 -8.27 4.05 -9.99
CA TRP A 16 -8.51 4.03 -8.55
C TRP A 16 -9.40 2.86 -8.17
N SER A 17 -9.18 2.33 -6.97
CA SER A 17 -10.00 1.29 -6.36
C SER A 17 -10.62 1.80 -5.06
N ASN A 18 -11.89 1.47 -4.81
CA ASN A 18 -12.58 1.81 -3.57
C ASN A 18 -12.38 0.71 -2.51
N THR A 19 -11.60 1.00 -1.48
CA THR A 19 -11.26 0.07 -0.40
C THR A 19 -12.36 -0.08 0.66
N HIS A 20 -13.33 0.85 0.72
CA HIS A 20 -14.56 0.64 1.48
C HIS A 20 -15.44 -0.41 0.79
N ALA A 21 -15.67 -0.26 -0.52
CA ALA A 21 -16.43 -1.24 -1.29
C ALA A 21 -15.76 -2.63 -1.26
N ALA A 22 -14.43 -2.69 -1.26
CA ALA A 22 -13.70 -3.95 -1.07
C ALA A 22 -14.01 -4.59 0.29
N TYR A 23 -14.03 -3.81 1.38
CA TYR A 23 -14.38 -4.29 2.72
C TYR A 23 -15.85 -4.74 2.84
N GLU A 24 -16.78 -4.00 2.23
CA GLU A 24 -18.21 -4.33 2.26
C GLU A 24 -18.52 -5.64 1.56
N ASN A 25 -17.81 -5.94 0.46
CA ASN A 25 -18.00 -7.16 -0.31
C ASN A 25 -17.23 -8.38 0.24
N LEU A 26 -16.50 -8.24 1.36
CA LEU A 26 -15.85 -9.40 1.99
C LEU A 26 -16.91 -10.35 2.58
N PRO A 27 -16.77 -11.67 2.35
CA PRO A 27 -17.50 -12.66 3.12
C PRO A 27 -17.28 -12.47 4.62
N ALA A 28 -18.30 -12.77 5.43
CA ALA A 28 -18.25 -12.55 6.87
C ALA A 28 -16.99 -13.11 7.57
N PRO A 29 -16.49 -14.32 7.26
CA PRO A 29 -15.26 -14.82 7.87
C PRO A 29 -14.02 -13.95 7.57
N LEU A 30 -13.91 -13.43 6.34
CA LEU A 30 -12.79 -12.59 5.94
C LEU A 30 -12.91 -11.17 6.51
N LYS A 31 -14.14 -10.67 6.68
CA LYS A 31 -14.39 -9.39 7.34
C LYS A 31 -13.99 -9.43 8.82
N ILE A 32 -14.31 -10.53 9.52
CA ILE A 32 -13.87 -10.79 10.90
C ILE A 32 -12.35 -10.87 10.97
N LEU A 33 -11.72 -11.61 10.05
CA LEU A 33 -10.26 -11.69 9.99
C LEU A 33 -9.64 -10.29 9.82
N ALA A 34 -10.08 -9.54 8.82
CA ALA A 34 -9.55 -8.21 8.51
C ALA A 34 -9.75 -7.22 9.67
N ASP A 35 -10.90 -7.27 10.37
CA ASP A 35 -11.19 -6.41 11.53
C ASP A 35 -10.20 -6.61 12.70
N ASN A 36 -9.52 -7.76 12.78
CA ASN A 36 -8.59 -8.09 13.86
C ASN A 36 -7.11 -8.00 13.45
N LEU A 37 -6.81 -7.81 12.16
CA LEU A 37 -5.44 -7.79 11.67
C LEU A 37 -4.82 -6.39 11.73
N TRP A 38 -3.53 -6.39 12.01
CA TRP A 38 -2.65 -5.23 11.89
C TRP A 38 -1.55 -5.53 10.88
N ALA A 39 -1.15 -4.54 10.10
CA ALA A 39 -0.11 -4.64 9.09
C ALA A 39 1.03 -3.69 9.41
N ILE A 40 2.26 -4.15 9.21
CA ILE A 40 3.46 -3.31 9.25
C ILE A 40 3.65 -2.71 7.87
N HIS A 41 3.63 -1.39 7.77
CA HIS A 41 3.96 -0.65 6.57
C HIS A 41 5.37 -0.07 6.66
N SER A 42 6.14 -0.15 5.58
CA SER A 42 7.45 0.48 5.50
C SER A 42 7.75 1.04 4.12
N ASN A 43 8.47 2.17 4.10
CA ASN A 43 9.06 2.73 2.87
C ASN A 43 10.32 1.98 2.42
N ALA A 44 10.88 1.07 3.25
CA ALA A 44 11.93 0.11 2.88
C ALA A 44 11.38 -0.99 1.93
N TYR A 45 10.56 -0.57 0.98
CA TYR A 45 9.90 -1.41 0.01
C TYR A 45 10.88 -1.74 -1.12
N ASP A 46 10.89 -3.01 -1.55
CA ASP A 46 11.74 -3.48 -2.65
C ASP A 46 11.24 -2.94 -3.99
N TYR A 47 11.59 -1.70 -4.27
CA TYR A 47 11.27 -1.03 -5.52
C TYR A 47 11.99 -1.68 -6.72
N ALA A 48 13.09 -2.42 -6.47
CA ALA A 48 13.82 -3.13 -7.50
C ALA A 48 13.06 -4.38 -8.00
N ALA A 49 12.29 -5.04 -7.13
CA ALA A 49 11.36 -6.10 -7.54
C ALA A 49 10.23 -5.57 -8.43
N VAL A 50 9.78 -4.32 -8.23
CA VAL A 50 8.69 -3.71 -9.00
C VAL A 50 9.18 -3.03 -10.30
N ARG A 51 10.46 -2.64 -10.36
CA ARG A 51 11.10 -2.11 -11.58
C ARG A 51 12.29 -2.97 -12.00
N PRO A 52 12.06 -4.16 -12.59
CA PRO A 52 13.14 -5.06 -13.00
C PRO A 52 14.07 -4.46 -14.07
N ARG A 53 13.66 -3.39 -14.75
CA ARG A 53 14.45 -2.66 -15.76
C ARG A 53 15.19 -1.44 -15.22
N ALA A 54 15.10 -1.13 -13.93
CA ALA A 54 15.82 0.01 -13.36
C ALA A 54 17.34 -0.23 -13.37
N THR A 55 18.09 0.77 -13.80
CA THR A 55 19.55 0.78 -13.77
C THR A 55 20.08 0.81 -12.33
N ALA A 56 21.35 0.45 -12.14
CA ALA A 56 21.98 0.49 -10.83
C ALA A 56 22.11 1.93 -10.26
N GLU A 57 22.13 2.95 -11.12
CA GLU A 57 22.13 4.35 -10.68
C GLU A 57 20.75 4.80 -10.23
N GLU A 58 19.69 4.46 -10.97
CA GLU A 58 18.30 4.77 -10.56
C GLU A 58 17.94 4.10 -9.24
N LYS A 59 18.42 2.87 -9.00
CA LYS A 59 18.24 2.17 -7.72
C LYS A 59 18.95 2.88 -6.57
N ARG A 60 20.22 3.24 -6.75
CA ARG A 60 20.98 3.99 -5.73
C ARG A 60 20.35 5.34 -5.43
N HIS A 61 19.96 6.09 -6.45
CA HIS A 61 19.30 7.37 -6.26
C HIS A 61 17.96 7.24 -5.49
N PHE A 62 17.18 6.20 -5.80
CA PHE A 62 15.97 5.90 -5.04
C PHE A 62 16.28 5.60 -3.58
N GLU A 63 17.30 4.78 -3.31
CA GLU A 63 17.71 4.43 -1.94
C GLU A 63 18.16 5.67 -1.15
N GLU A 64 18.95 6.55 -1.78
CA GLU A 64 19.46 7.79 -1.20
C GLU A 64 18.37 8.82 -0.87
N VAL A 65 17.26 8.82 -1.61
CA VAL A 65 16.19 9.81 -1.43
C VAL A 65 15.03 9.21 -0.64
N PHE A 66 14.42 8.14 -1.16
CA PHE A 66 13.17 7.59 -0.66
C PHE A 66 13.35 6.78 0.63
N THR A 67 14.48 6.07 0.77
CA THR A 67 14.83 5.31 1.97
C THR A 67 15.94 5.96 2.80
N SER A 68 16.21 7.25 2.60
CA SER A 68 17.15 8.04 3.41
C SER A 68 16.85 7.97 4.92
N THR A 69 15.58 7.80 5.26
CA THR A 69 15.10 7.45 6.60
C THR A 69 14.11 6.31 6.45
N ILE A 70 14.29 5.26 7.25
CA ILE A 70 13.38 4.12 7.26
C ILE A 70 12.23 4.41 8.22
N TYR A 71 11.01 4.36 7.68
CA TYR A 71 9.78 4.40 8.44
C TYR A 71 9.21 3.00 8.52
N GLU A 72 8.84 2.58 9.72
CA GLU A 72 8.09 1.36 9.97
C GLU A 72 6.94 1.71 10.91
N THR A 73 5.72 1.35 10.54
CA THR A 73 4.53 1.71 11.33
C THR A 73 3.46 0.64 11.23
N GLU A 74 2.89 0.28 12.38
CA GLU A 74 1.75 -0.60 12.47
C GLU A 74 0.45 0.16 12.20
N HIS A 75 -0.37 -0.38 11.31
CA HIS A 75 -1.68 0.14 10.99
C HIS A 75 -2.73 -0.97 11.06
N PRO A 76 -3.95 -0.68 11.53
CA PRO A 76 -5.03 -1.66 11.46
C PRO A 76 -5.38 -1.91 9.99
N VAL A 77 -5.58 -3.17 9.62
CA VAL A 77 -5.97 -3.54 8.24
C VAL A 77 -7.34 -2.97 7.90
N VAL A 78 -8.20 -2.76 8.89
CA VAL A 78 -9.47 -2.05 8.74
C VAL A 78 -9.42 -0.75 9.52
N ARG A 79 -9.53 0.38 8.83
CA ARG A 79 -9.67 1.71 9.45
C ARG A 79 -11.09 2.23 9.31
N VAL A 80 -11.49 3.10 10.23
CA VAL A 80 -12.74 3.87 10.12
C VAL A 80 -12.41 5.25 9.54
N HIS A 81 -13.11 5.65 8.47
CA HIS A 81 -12.95 6.98 7.89
C HIS A 81 -13.50 8.04 8.87
N PRO A 82 -12.72 9.06 9.27
CA PRO A 82 -13.09 9.94 10.38
C PRO A 82 -14.30 10.83 10.08
N GLU A 83 -14.56 11.12 8.80
CA GLU A 83 -15.67 12.01 8.40
C GLU A 83 -16.94 11.25 8.02
N THR A 84 -16.83 10.03 7.47
CA THR A 84 -17.97 9.26 6.95
C THR A 84 -18.38 8.11 7.88
N GLY A 85 -17.49 7.68 8.78
CA GLY A 85 -17.69 6.51 9.63
C GLY A 85 -17.55 5.18 8.90
N GLU A 86 -17.27 5.19 7.59
CA GLU A 86 -17.16 3.98 6.79
C GLU A 86 -15.89 3.19 7.13
N LYS A 87 -16.00 1.87 7.23
CA LYS A 87 -14.85 0.98 7.35
C LYS A 87 -14.20 0.75 5.99
N SER A 88 -12.88 0.84 5.92
CA SER A 88 -12.10 0.64 4.70
C SER A 88 -10.86 -0.19 4.98
N LEU A 89 -10.46 -1.00 4.00
CA LEU A 89 -9.16 -1.66 4.03
C LEU A 89 -8.03 -0.63 3.92
N LEU A 90 -6.99 -0.79 4.73
CA LEU A 90 -5.73 -0.05 4.67
C LEU A 90 -4.60 -1.07 4.45
N LEU A 91 -4.21 -1.20 3.19
CA LEU A 91 -3.15 -2.10 2.71
C LEU A 91 -2.38 -1.37 1.60
N GLY A 92 -1.92 -2.10 0.58
CA GLY A 92 -1.17 -1.58 -0.56
C GLY A 92 0.28 -2.02 -0.52
N ASN A 93 1.06 -1.53 -1.48
CA ASN A 93 2.40 -2.04 -1.72
C ASN A 93 3.36 -1.83 -0.54
N PHE A 94 3.11 -0.87 0.36
CA PHE A 94 4.00 -0.64 1.50
C PHE A 94 3.88 -1.68 2.62
N VAL A 95 2.89 -2.58 2.58
CA VAL A 95 2.76 -3.67 3.57
C VAL A 95 3.94 -4.62 3.45
N GLN A 96 4.62 -4.87 4.57
CA GLN A 96 5.75 -5.81 4.67
C GLN A 96 5.31 -7.17 5.20
N ARG A 97 4.45 -7.17 6.22
CA ARG A 97 3.90 -8.35 6.88
C ARG A 97 2.72 -7.99 7.76
N LEU A 98 1.92 -8.99 8.12
CA LEU A 98 0.90 -8.88 9.16
C LEU A 98 1.55 -9.07 10.54
N VAL A 99 1.13 -8.27 11.52
CA VAL A 99 1.66 -8.33 12.89
C VAL A 99 1.33 -9.70 13.49
N GLY A 100 2.34 -10.35 14.07
CA GLY A 100 2.19 -11.67 14.70
C GLY A 100 2.13 -12.87 13.75
N LEU A 101 2.22 -12.64 12.43
CA LEU A 101 2.27 -13.70 11.43
C LEU A 101 3.66 -13.80 10.79
N SER A 102 3.96 -15.00 10.27
CA SER A 102 5.19 -15.22 9.51
C SER A 102 5.10 -14.51 8.15
N LYS A 103 6.23 -14.33 7.46
CA LYS A 103 6.25 -13.76 6.11
C LYS A 103 5.53 -14.65 5.09
N SER A 104 5.51 -15.97 5.29
CA SER A 104 4.79 -16.89 4.40
C SER A 104 3.29 -16.87 4.63
N ASP A 105 2.85 -16.56 5.84
CA ASP A 105 1.43 -16.48 6.21
C ASP A 105 0.85 -15.06 6.10
N SER A 106 1.69 -14.09 5.70
CA SER A 106 1.30 -12.69 5.41
C SER A 106 1.03 -12.52 3.92
#